data_AF-W0JUH7-F1
#
_entry.id   AF-W0JUH7-F1
#
_cell.length_a   1.000
_cell.length_b   1.000
_cell.length_c   1.000
_cell.angle_alpha   90.00
_cell.angle_beta   90.00
_cell.angle_gamma   90.00
#
_symmetry.space_group_name_H-M   'P 1'
#
loop_
_entity.id
_entity.type
_entity.pdbx_description
1 polymer ?
#
loop_
_entity_poly.entity_id
_entity_poly.type
_entity_poly.pdbx_seq_one_letter_code
_entity_poly.pdbx_strand_id
1 'polypeptide(L)'
;MTIEKLIRDKRMNALIAWVLTAIMATSALESVFTGALLWGGFELFLVAIVAAPAVSVRDWTAIVSWPLVAVATFAAGAGAAGLPFETTVYLAVATLALIVVVELEAFTSVELSSRFAVGFAALTTMALQALWTVAQFYSDQWLGTEYLRSQTELQWDFVAVTAVALALGMVFQWYTNRFEPAGAVTRAANGAKSS
;
A
#
# COMPACT_ATOMS: atom_id res chain seq x y z
N MET A 1 -5.93 15.22 26.71
CA MET A 1 -6.21 15.50 25.29
C MET A 1 -7.72 15.66 25.12
N THR A 2 -8.20 16.72 24.47
CA THR A 2 -9.64 17.01 24.30
C THR A 2 -10.20 16.25 23.09
N ILE A 3 -11.42 15.67 23.21
CA ILE A 3 -12.14 14.92 22.15
C ILE A 3 -12.12 15.64 20.78
N GLU A 4 -12.20 16.98 20.80
CA GLU A 4 -12.19 17.80 19.60
C GLU A 4 -10.87 17.74 18.81
N LYS A 5 -9.72 17.63 19.49
CA LYS A 5 -8.42 17.43 18.83
C LYS A 5 -8.37 16.06 18.14
N LEU A 6 -8.86 15.01 18.81
CA LEU A 6 -8.86 13.65 18.26
C LEU A 6 -9.72 13.55 16.99
N ILE A 7 -10.89 14.19 16.97
CA ILE A 7 -11.77 14.22 15.79
C ILE A 7 -11.14 15.05 14.66
N ARG A 8 -10.51 16.18 15.01
CA ARG A 8 -9.82 17.04 14.04
C ARG A 8 -8.64 16.30 13.40
N ASP A 9 -7.86 15.57 14.17
CA ASP A 9 -6.73 14.78 13.68
C ASP A 9 -7.19 13.65 12.75
N LYS A 10 -8.28 12.96 13.08
CA LYS A 10 -8.89 11.94 12.20
C LYS A 10 -9.37 12.51 10.87
N ARG A 11 -10.08 13.64 10.89
CA ARG A 11 -10.56 14.31 9.66
C ARG A 11 -9.41 14.84 8.83
N MET A 12 -8.38 15.40 9.45
CA MET A 12 -7.18 15.88 8.76
C MET A 12 -6.43 14.72 8.09
N ASN A 13 -6.22 13.62 8.81
CA ASN A 13 -5.63 12.40 8.25
C ASN A 13 -6.43 11.93 7.02
N ALA A 14 -7.75 11.83 7.16
CA ALA A 14 -8.60 11.39 6.07
C ALA A 14 -8.56 12.32 4.86
N LEU A 15 -8.60 13.64 5.08
CA LEU A 15 -8.49 14.62 4.00
C LEU A 15 -7.18 14.47 3.22
N ILE A 16 -6.04 14.37 3.90
CA ILE A 16 -4.73 14.20 3.26
C ILE A 16 -4.68 12.86 2.50
N ALA A 17 -5.14 11.78 3.13
CA ALA A 17 -5.18 10.46 2.50
C ALA A 17 -6.05 10.45 1.23
N TRP A 18 -7.22 11.08 1.25
CA TRP A 18 -8.08 11.17 0.06
C TRP A 18 -7.49 12.03 -1.05
N VAL A 19 -6.83 13.15 -0.72
CA VAL A 19 -6.13 13.96 -1.71
C VAL A 19 -5.03 13.15 -2.39
N LEU A 20 -4.20 12.45 -1.63
CA LEU A 20 -3.16 11.56 -2.16
C LEU A 20 -3.75 10.43 -3.00
N THR A 21 -4.85 9.83 -2.54
CA THR A 21 -5.58 8.79 -3.29
C THR A 21 -6.12 9.33 -4.62
N ALA A 22 -6.64 10.56 -4.65
CA ALA A 22 -7.11 11.18 -5.88
C ALA A 22 -5.97 11.48 -6.87
N ILE A 23 -4.80 11.90 -6.38
CA ILE A 23 -3.58 12.06 -7.19
C ILE A 23 -3.18 10.72 -7.81
N MET A 24 -3.13 9.66 -6.99
CA MET A 24 -2.81 8.31 -7.45
C MET A 24 -3.84 7.78 -8.47
N ALA A 25 -5.14 8.04 -8.26
CA ALA A 25 -6.18 7.70 -9.22
C ALA A 25 -6.03 8.45 -10.56
N THR A 26 -5.58 9.70 -10.51
CA THR A 26 -5.31 10.49 -11.72
C THR A 26 -4.10 9.92 -12.49
N SER A 27 -3.01 9.58 -11.78
CA SER A 27 -1.86 8.85 -12.35
C SER A 27 -2.30 7.55 -13.01
N ALA A 28 -3.15 6.78 -12.34
CA ALA A 28 -3.68 5.53 -12.86
C ALA A 28 -4.44 5.70 -14.19
N LEU A 29 -5.27 6.74 -14.28
CA LEU A 29 -5.99 7.06 -15.51
C LEU A 29 -5.02 7.49 -16.62
N GLU A 30 -4.01 8.30 -16.31
CA GLU A 30 -2.96 8.69 -17.26
C GLU A 30 -2.21 7.47 -17.80
N SER A 31 -1.80 6.54 -16.93
CA SER A 31 -1.18 5.27 -17.32
C SER A 31 -2.05 4.46 -18.28
N VAL A 32 -3.37 4.37 -18.02
CA VAL A 32 -4.31 3.70 -18.91
C VAL A 32 -4.41 4.41 -20.27
N PHE A 33 -4.52 5.74 -20.28
CA PHE A 33 -4.64 6.52 -21.51
C PHE A 33 -3.35 6.56 -22.35
N THR A 34 -2.18 6.41 -21.72
CA THR A 34 -0.88 6.34 -22.39
C THR A 34 -0.52 4.92 -22.86
N GLY A 35 -1.37 3.93 -22.59
CA GLY A 35 -1.22 2.54 -23.05
C GLY A 35 -0.48 1.63 -22.05
N ALA A 36 -0.05 2.13 -20.90
CA ALA A 36 0.54 1.35 -19.82
C ALA A 36 -0.54 0.64 -18.98
N LEU A 37 -1.34 -0.22 -19.64
CA LEU A 37 -2.54 -0.83 -19.06
C LEU A 37 -2.28 -1.65 -17.80
N LEU A 38 -1.20 -2.44 -17.77
CA LEU A 38 -0.85 -3.26 -16.60
C LEU A 38 -0.53 -2.38 -15.39
N TRP A 39 0.24 -1.31 -15.60
CA TRP A 39 0.61 -0.37 -14.55
C TRP A 39 -0.58 0.45 -14.06
N GLY A 40 -1.36 1.01 -14.98
CA GLY A 40 -2.58 1.76 -14.61
C GLY A 40 -3.61 0.88 -13.90
N GLY A 41 -3.76 -0.38 -14.31
CA GLY A 41 -4.60 -1.36 -13.60
C GLY A 41 -4.11 -1.64 -12.17
N PHE A 42 -2.80 -1.73 -11.98
CA PHE A 42 -2.20 -1.88 -10.65
C PHE A 42 -2.40 -0.63 -9.77
N GLU A 43 -2.20 0.56 -10.30
CA GLU A 43 -2.48 1.82 -9.57
C GLU A 43 -3.97 1.92 -9.19
N LEU A 44 -4.89 1.55 -10.09
CA LEU A 44 -6.33 1.47 -9.77
C LEU A 44 -6.62 0.44 -8.67
N PHE A 45 -5.93 -0.70 -8.68
CA PHE A 45 -6.07 -1.71 -7.63
C PHE A 45 -5.59 -1.16 -6.28
N LEU A 46 -4.48 -0.43 -6.22
CA LEU A 46 -4.03 0.26 -5.01
C LEU A 46 -5.08 1.24 -4.49
N VAL A 47 -5.65 2.05 -5.37
CA VAL A 47 -6.71 3.01 -5.03
C VAL A 47 -7.92 2.28 -4.43
N ALA A 48 -8.31 1.15 -5.03
CA ALA A 48 -9.43 0.35 -4.55
C ALA A 48 -9.17 -0.22 -3.15
N ILE A 49 -7.97 -0.76 -2.89
CA ILE A 49 -7.59 -1.27 -1.56
C ILE A 49 -7.61 -0.15 -0.53
N VAL A 50 -6.93 0.97 -0.79
CA VAL A 50 -6.89 2.12 0.14
C VAL A 50 -8.30 2.66 0.46
N ALA A 51 -9.21 2.64 -0.51
CA ALA A 51 -10.59 3.07 -0.33
C ALA A 51 -11.51 2.00 0.27
N ALA A 52 -11.11 0.72 0.30
CA ALA A 52 -11.96 -0.39 0.72
C ALA A 52 -12.48 -0.25 2.16
N PRO A 53 -11.65 0.16 3.15
CA PRO A 53 -12.11 0.45 4.51
C PRO A 53 -13.28 1.46 4.57
N ALA A 54 -13.14 2.58 3.85
CA ALA A 54 -14.11 3.66 3.86
C ALA A 54 -15.45 3.23 3.23
N VAL A 55 -15.39 2.41 2.17
CA VAL A 55 -16.58 1.86 1.50
C VAL A 55 -17.27 0.80 2.37
N SER A 56 -16.49 -0.08 3.00
CA SER A 56 -17.02 -1.18 3.83
C SER A 56 -17.72 -0.68 5.09
N VAL A 57 -17.10 0.27 5.80
CA VAL A 57 -17.63 0.84 7.05
C VAL A 57 -18.62 2.00 6.78
N ARG A 58 -18.70 2.48 5.54
CA ARG A 58 -19.47 3.68 5.13
C ARG A 58 -19.09 4.93 5.94
N ASP A 59 -17.82 5.03 6.31
CA ASP A 59 -17.24 6.20 6.98
C ASP A 59 -16.03 6.67 6.18
N TRP A 60 -16.12 7.85 5.58
CA TRP A 60 -15.05 8.43 4.77
C TRP A 60 -13.78 8.72 5.58
N THR A 61 -13.87 8.79 6.91
CA THR A 61 -12.72 8.97 7.80
C THR A 61 -12.00 7.68 8.14
N ALA A 62 -12.61 6.53 7.88
CA ALA A 62 -12.01 5.21 8.05
C ALA A 62 -11.15 4.85 6.83
N ILE A 63 -10.07 5.59 6.63
CA ILE A 63 -9.08 5.37 5.56
C ILE A 63 -7.71 5.08 6.18
N VAL A 64 -6.87 4.36 5.44
CA VAL A 64 -5.48 4.10 5.81
C VAL A 64 -4.77 5.42 6.15
N SER A 65 -3.87 5.38 7.14
CA SER A 65 -3.09 6.54 7.56
C SER A 65 -2.37 7.20 6.37
N TRP A 66 -2.46 8.52 6.28
CA TRP A 66 -1.91 9.29 5.17
C TRP A 66 -0.42 9.02 4.86
N PRO A 67 0.48 8.69 5.81
CA PRO A 67 1.87 8.39 5.48
C PRO A 67 2.00 7.13 4.61
N LEU A 68 1.17 6.11 4.82
CA LEU A 68 1.17 4.91 3.97
C LEU A 68 0.65 5.25 2.58
N VAL A 69 -0.44 6.03 2.51
CA VAL A 69 -0.97 6.50 1.23
C VAL A 69 0.03 7.40 0.50
N ALA A 70 0.83 8.19 1.23
CA ALA A 70 1.87 9.03 0.67
C ALA A 70 3.00 8.20 0.06
N VAL A 71 3.46 7.15 0.74
CA VAL A 71 4.44 6.21 0.18
C VAL A 71 3.87 5.49 -1.04
N ALA A 72 2.60 5.08 -1.01
CA ALA A 72 1.95 4.42 -2.15
C ALA A 72 1.84 5.37 -3.35
N THR A 73 1.43 6.62 -3.11
CA THR A 73 1.31 7.67 -4.13
C THR A 73 2.68 8.02 -4.71
N PHE A 74 3.69 8.14 -3.85
CA PHE A 74 5.07 8.37 -4.28
C PHE A 74 5.58 7.20 -5.12
N ALA A 75 5.33 5.96 -4.70
CA ALA A 75 5.72 4.77 -5.45
C ALA A 75 5.01 4.71 -6.80
N ALA A 76 3.71 5.03 -6.88
CA ALA A 76 2.95 5.08 -8.13
C ALA A 76 3.50 6.14 -9.10
N GLY A 77 3.79 7.35 -8.59
CA GLY A 77 4.29 8.48 -9.39
C GLY A 77 5.80 8.54 -9.59
N ALA A 78 6.58 7.65 -8.98
CA ALA A 78 8.05 7.66 -9.00
C ALA A 78 8.62 7.53 -10.43
N GLY A 79 7.92 6.81 -11.31
CA GLY A 79 8.27 6.73 -12.73
C GLY A 79 8.27 8.09 -13.44
N ALA A 80 7.32 8.97 -13.11
CA ALA A 80 7.26 10.33 -13.67
C ALA A 80 8.40 11.23 -13.15
N ALA A 81 9.00 10.89 -12.01
CA ALA A 81 10.15 11.58 -11.43
C ALA A 81 11.51 11.06 -11.99
N GLY A 82 11.50 10.12 -12.95
CA GLY A 82 12.71 9.59 -13.58
C GLY A 82 13.38 8.46 -12.80
N LEU A 83 12.72 7.88 -11.79
CA LEU A 83 13.22 6.67 -11.14
C LEU A 83 13.06 5.46 -12.07
N PRO A 84 13.97 4.47 -11.99
CA PRO A 84 13.81 3.22 -12.72
C PRO A 84 12.45 2.57 -12.37
N PHE A 85 11.78 2.05 -13.40
CA PHE A 85 10.46 1.44 -13.26
C PHE A 85 10.48 0.28 -12.27
N GLU A 86 11.56 -0.49 -12.24
CA GLU A 86 11.76 -1.62 -11.35
C GLU A 86 11.76 -1.19 -9.88
N THR A 87 12.40 -0.06 -9.56
CA THR A 87 12.46 0.47 -8.18
C THR A 87 11.08 0.96 -7.72
N THR A 88 10.36 1.60 -8.64
CA THR A 88 8.98 2.07 -8.48
C THR A 88 8.06 0.90 -8.15
N VAL A 89 8.16 -0.21 -8.91
CA VAL A 89 7.40 -1.44 -8.68
C VAL A 89 7.70 -2.04 -7.30
N TYR A 90 8.98 -2.17 -6.92
CA TYR A 90 9.33 -2.79 -5.63
C TYR A 90 8.72 -2.03 -4.45
N LEU A 91 8.82 -0.71 -4.50
CA LEU A 91 8.27 0.13 -3.45
C LEU A 91 6.74 0.05 -3.42
N ALA A 92 6.09 0.03 -4.59
CA ALA A 92 4.64 -0.03 -4.67
C ALA A 92 4.10 -1.38 -4.18
N VAL A 93 4.72 -2.50 -4.58
CA VAL A 93 4.35 -3.86 -4.12
C VAL A 93 4.59 -4.01 -2.62
N ALA A 94 5.70 -3.51 -2.09
CA ALA A 94 5.97 -3.53 -0.65
C ALA A 94 4.98 -2.66 0.14
N THR A 95 4.60 -1.50 -0.40
CA THR A 95 3.63 -0.62 0.25
C THR A 95 2.23 -1.23 0.24
N LEU A 96 1.82 -1.85 -0.87
CA LEU A 96 0.57 -2.60 -0.96
C LEU A 96 0.50 -3.69 0.09
N ALA A 97 1.57 -4.48 0.22
CA ALA A 97 1.64 -5.52 1.24
C ALA A 97 1.43 -4.95 2.64
N LEU A 98 2.10 -3.85 2.99
CA LEU A 98 1.90 -3.20 4.29
C LEU A 98 0.48 -2.70 4.50
N ILE A 99 -0.13 -2.09 3.48
CA ILE A 99 -1.53 -1.65 3.55
C ILE A 99 -2.43 -2.84 3.85
N VAL A 100 -2.27 -3.95 3.12
CA VAL A 100 -3.03 -5.19 3.36
C VAL A 100 -2.82 -5.71 4.78
N VAL A 101 -1.58 -5.76 5.27
CA VAL A 101 -1.29 -6.21 6.65
C VAL A 101 -1.96 -5.32 7.68
N VAL A 102 -1.86 -4.00 7.51
CA VAL A 102 -2.45 -3.01 8.42
C VAL A 102 -3.98 -3.11 8.41
N GLU A 103 -4.59 -3.27 7.25
CA GLU A 103 -6.03 -3.46 7.15
C GLU A 103 -6.48 -4.77 7.77
N LEU A 104 -5.73 -5.87 7.57
CA LEU A 104 -6.02 -7.14 8.23
C LEU A 104 -5.98 -6.98 9.75
N GLU A 105 -4.94 -6.40 10.32
CA GLU A 105 -4.85 -6.17 11.77
C GLU A 105 -5.95 -5.22 12.29
N ALA A 106 -6.35 -4.23 11.49
CA ALA A 106 -7.38 -3.27 11.86
C ALA A 106 -8.82 -3.83 11.79
N PHE A 107 -9.09 -4.72 10.83
CA PHE A 107 -10.44 -5.22 10.53
C PHE A 107 -10.67 -6.68 10.94
N THR A 108 -9.64 -7.39 11.39
CA THR A 108 -9.75 -8.76 11.90
C THR A 108 -9.35 -8.84 13.37
N SER A 109 -9.69 -9.95 14.04
CA SER A 109 -9.30 -10.20 15.43
C SER A 109 -7.87 -10.73 15.58
N VAL A 110 -7.02 -10.54 14.57
CA VAL A 110 -5.66 -11.07 14.53
C VAL A 110 -4.71 -10.08 15.21
N GLU A 111 -4.18 -10.47 16.37
CA GLU A 111 -3.12 -9.71 17.05
C GLU A 111 -1.75 -10.20 16.57
N LEU A 112 -1.06 -9.37 15.77
CA LEU A 112 0.29 -9.69 15.30
C LEU A 112 1.33 -9.05 16.22
N SER A 113 2.27 -9.85 16.74
CA SER A 113 3.46 -9.28 17.38
C SER A 113 4.22 -8.43 16.37
N SER A 114 4.87 -7.33 16.81
CA SER A 114 5.53 -6.41 15.87
C SER A 114 6.57 -7.10 14.98
N ARG A 115 7.27 -8.12 15.50
CA ARG A 115 8.22 -8.92 14.71
C ARG A 115 7.53 -9.79 13.67
N PHE A 116 6.39 -10.37 14.04
CA PHE A 116 5.60 -11.15 13.11
C PHE A 116 5.00 -10.28 12.01
N ALA A 117 4.54 -9.07 12.32
CA ALA A 117 4.00 -8.14 11.33
C ALA A 117 5.02 -7.82 10.21
N VAL A 118 6.29 -7.59 10.56
CA VAL A 118 7.35 -7.37 9.55
C VAL A 118 7.60 -8.61 8.70
N GLY A 119 7.69 -9.80 9.32
CA GLY A 119 7.86 -11.05 8.58
C GLY A 119 6.67 -11.37 7.67
N PHE A 120 5.46 -11.17 8.16
CA PHE A 120 4.22 -11.36 7.42
C PHE A 120 4.09 -10.38 6.26
N ALA A 121 4.45 -9.10 6.48
CA ALA A 121 4.53 -8.11 5.40
C ALA A 121 5.54 -8.54 4.33
N ALA A 122 6.74 -8.97 4.70
CA ALA A 122 7.74 -9.46 3.75
C ALA A 122 7.25 -10.66 2.93
N LEU A 123 6.61 -11.64 3.58
CA LEU A 123 6.00 -12.79 2.90
C LEU A 123 4.87 -12.37 1.95
N THR A 124 4.02 -11.43 2.38
CA THR A 124 2.93 -10.87 1.57
C THR A 124 3.49 -10.11 0.37
N THR A 125 4.55 -9.32 0.54
CA THR A 125 5.24 -8.63 -0.56
C THR A 125 5.79 -9.61 -1.58
N MET A 126 6.47 -10.67 -1.13
CA MET A 126 6.99 -11.69 -2.05
C MET A 126 5.87 -12.41 -2.81
N ALA A 127 4.74 -12.69 -2.15
CA ALA A 127 3.58 -13.29 -2.81
C ALA A 127 2.98 -12.34 -3.85
N LEU A 128 2.84 -11.05 -3.54
CA LEU A 128 2.36 -10.04 -4.47
C LEU A 128 3.34 -9.82 -5.64
N GLN A 129 4.66 -9.85 -5.37
CA GLN A 129 5.66 -9.80 -6.43
C GLN A 129 5.53 -10.99 -7.38
N ALA A 130 5.31 -12.20 -6.85
CA ALA A 130 5.09 -13.38 -7.70
C ALA A 130 3.86 -13.22 -8.59
N LEU A 131 2.74 -12.72 -8.04
CA LEU A 131 1.55 -12.42 -8.83
C LEU A 131 1.81 -11.33 -9.88
N TRP A 132 2.56 -10.29 -9.52
CA TRP A 132 2.97 -9.23 -10.44
C TRP A 132 3.82 -9.78 -11.60
N THR A 133 4.80 -10.63 -11.32
CA THR A 133 5.62 -11.30 -12.34
C THR A 133 4.77 -12.15 -13.29
N VAL A 134 3.75 -12.86 -12.78
CA VAL A 134 2.80 -13.60 -13.63
C VAL A 134 1.99 -12.65 -14.51
N ALA A 135 1.55 -11.51 -13.97
CA ALA A 135 0.82 -10.51 -14.74
C ALA A 135 1.71 -9.86 -15.83
N GLN A 136 2.98 -9.57 -15.52
CA GLN A 136 3.99 -9.13 -16.48
C GLN A 136 4.18 -10.15 -17.60
N PHE A 137 4.32 -11.44 -17.26
CA PHE A 137 4.45 -12.51 -18.24
C PHE A 137 3.29 -12.52 -19.24
N TYR A 138 2.04 -12.48 -18.76
CA TYR A 138 0.89 -12.45 -19.66
C TYR A 138 0.76 -11.12 -20.44
N SER A 139 1.16 -10.00 -19.84
CA SER A 139 1.25 -8.71 -20.53
C SER A 139 2.24 -8.77 -21.69
N ASP A 140 3.43 -9.36 -21.49
CA ASP A 140 4.44 -9.49 -22.54
C ASP A 140 3.91 -10.37 -23.70
N GLN A 141 3.12 -11.41 -23.38
CA GLN A 141 2.51 -12.29 -24.39
C GLN A 141 1.34 -11.66 -25.15
N TRP A 142 0.48 -10.89 -24.48
CA TRP A 142 -0.80 -10.44 -25.07
C TRP A 142 -0.82 -8.97 -25.47
N LEU A 143 -0.05 -8.13 -24.79
CA LEU A 143 0.00 -6.69 -25.00
C LEU A 143 1.31 -6.24 -25.68
N GLY A 144 2.24 -7.18 -25.90
CA GLY A 144 3.53 -6.90 -26.55
C GLY A 144 4.46 -6.03 -25.70
N THR A 145 4.31 -6.08 -24.37
CA THR A 145 5.23 -5.41 -23.44
C THR A 145 6.56 -6.16 -23.34
N GLU A 146 7.58 -5.49 -22.80
CA GLU A 146 8.90 -6.06 -22.56
C GLU A 146 9.31 -5.89 -21.09
N TYR A 147 8.44 -6.33 -20.17
CA TYR A 147 8.71 -6.23 -18.73
C TYR A 147 9.74 -7.26 -18.27
N LEU A 148 9.68 -8.50 -18.78
CA LEU A 148 10.58 -9.58 -18.38
C LEU A 148 11.67 -9.79 -19.42
N ARG A 149 12.86 -9.22 -19.18
CA ARG A 149 13.99 -9.30 -20.12
C ARG A 149 14.84 -10.56 -19.94
N SER A 150 15.10 -10.98 -18.70
CA SER A 150 15.95 -12.14 -18.42
C SER A 150 15.63 -12.82 -17.10
N GLN A 151 15.99 -14.10 -16.98
CA GLN A 151 15.86 -14.86 -15.73
C GLN A 151 16.73 -14.28 -14.61
N THR A 152 17.94 -13.81 -14.94
CA THR A 152 18.87 -13.23 -13.96
C THR A 152 18.33 -11.92 -13.39
N GLU A 153 17.79 -11.05 -14.23
CA GLU A 153 17.16 -9.79 -13.80
C GLU A 153 15.98 -10.09 -12.87
N LEU A 154 15.08 -10.99 -13.27
CA LEU A 154 13.97 -11.44 -12.44
C LEU A 154 14.44 -11.97 -11.07
N GLN A 155 15.49 -12.78 -11.01
CA GLN A 155 16.04 -13.27 -9.74
C GLN A 155 16.52 -12.12 -8.84
N TRP A 156 17.20 -11.12 -9.42
CA TRP A 156 17.63 -9.93 -8.69
C TRP A 156 16.46 -9.05 -8.26
N ASP A 157 15.38 -8.99 -9.04
CA ASP A 157 14.16 -8.27 -8.69
C ASP A 157 13.53 -8.83 -7.40
N PHE A 158 13.52 -10.17 -7.26
CA PHE A 158 13.06 -10.81 -6.02
C PHE A 158 13.96 -10.54 -4.83
N VAL A 159 15.28 -10.44 -5.03
CA VAL A 159 16.21 -10.03 -3.97
C VAL A 159 15.96 -8.59 -3.55
N ALA A 160 15.84 -7.69 -4.54
CA ALA A 160 15.60 -6.27 -4.33
C ALA A 160 14.26 -6.01 -3.64
N VAL A 161 13.16 -6.62 -4.12
CA VAL A 161 11.84 -6.44 -3.50
C VAL A 161 11.81 -6.97 -2.07
N THR A 162 12.52 -8.06 -1.78
CA THR A 162 12.61 -8.61 -0.43
C THR A 162 13.36 -7.64 0.49
N ALA A 163 14.46 -7.06 0.02
CA ALA A 163 15.20 -6.05 0.76
C ALA A 163 14.34 -4.79 1.02
N VAL A 164 13.60 -4.31 0.01
CA VAL A 164 12.66 -3.19 0.14
C VAL A 164 11.55 -3.52 1.13
N ALA A 165 10.98 -4.72 1.06
CA ALA A 165 9.92 -5.16 1.98
C ALA A 165 10.38 -5.15 3.44
N LEU A 166 11.57 -5.69 3.70
CA LEU A 166 12.14 -5.71 5.05
C LEU A 166 12.45 -4.30 5.53
N ALA A 167 13.07 -3.46 4.71
CA ALA A 167 13.38 -2.08 5.05
C ALA A 167 12.11 -1.27 5.35
N LEU A 168 11.09 -1.36 4.48
CA LEU A 168 9.83 -0.65 4.64
C LEU A 168 9.05 -1.16 5.86
N GLY A 169 9.01 -2.47 6.09
CA GLY A 169 8.41 -3.07 7.28
C GLY A 169 9.07 -2.61 8.58
N MET A 170 10.41 -2.54 8.62
CA MET A 170 11.15 -2.02 9.77
C MET A 170 10.88 -0.52 10.00
N VAL A 171 10.89 0.29 8.93
CA VAL A 171 10.57 1.74 9.01
C VAL A 171 9.15 1.94 9.53
N PHE A 172 8.19 1.17 9.03
CA PHE A 172 6.81 1.22 9.47
C PHE A 172 6.68 0.82 10.95
N GLN A 173 7.32 -0.26 11.37
CA GLN A 173 7.35 -0.69 12.77
C GLN A 173 7.96 0.40 13.68
N TRP A 174 9.05 1.03 13.25
CA TRP A 174 9.67 2.13 13.98
C TRP A 174 8.74 3.34 14.07
N TYR A 175 8.02 3.65 12.99
CA TYR A 175 7.07 4.75 12.93
C TYR A 175 5.90 4.52 13.91
N THR A 176 5.26 3.34 13.89
CA THR A 176 4.12 3.04 14.77
C THR A 176 4.50 2.96 16.25
N ASN A 177 5.72 2.51 16.55
CA ASN A 177 6.23 2.52 17.92
C ASN A 177 6.51 3.94 18.46
N ARG A 178 6.77 4.92 17.58
CA ARG A 178 7.09 6.30 17.97
C ARG A 178 5.92 7.26 17.87
N PHE A 179 5.02 7.01 16.93
CA PHE A 179 3.87 7.85 16.63
C PHE A 179 2.64 6.97 16.69
N GLU A 180 1.80 7.16 17.71
CA GLU A 180 0.44 6.59 17.72
C GLU A 180 -0.24 7.08 16.42
N PRO A 181 -0.55 6.19 15.48
CA PRO A 181 -1.06 6.63 14.19
C PRO A 181 -2.39 7.34 14.43
N ALA A 182 -2.46 8.62 14.10
CA ALA A 182 -3.70 9.38 14.11
C ALA A 182 -4.64 8.76 13.06
N GLY A 183 -5.48 7.80 13.50
CA GLY A 183 -6.42 7.10 12.62
C GLY A 183 -6.03 5.67 12.22
N ALA A 184 -5.10 4.99 12.89
CA ALA A 184 -5.23 3.54 12.95
C ALA A 184 -6.60 3.26 13.57
N VAL A 185 -7.48 2.60 12.81
CA VAL A 185 -8.87 2.26 13.17
C VAL A 185 -8.94 2.11 14.67
N THR A 186 -9.63 3.06 15.30
CA THR A 186 -9.80 3.05 16.75
C THR A 186 -10.33 1.68 17.11
N ARG A 187 -9.46 0.88 17.75
CA ARG A 187 -9.73 -0.42 18.38
C ARG A 187 -11.23 -0.57 18.51
N ALA A 188 -11.81 -1.41 17.64
CA ALA A 188 -13.24 -1.56 17.42
C ALA A 188 -14.03 -1.17 18.67
N ALA A 189 -14.93 -0.20 18.53
CA ALA A 189 -15.73 0.44 19.56
C ALA A 189 -16.65 -0.49 20.40
N ASN A 190 -16.32 -1.79 20.51
CA ASN A 190 -17.16 -2.86 21.00
C ASN A 190 -16.58 -3.67 22.18
N GLY A 191 -15.34 -3.41 22.64
CA GLY A 191 -14.79 -4.14 23.81
C GLY A 191 -15.20 -3.60 25.19
N ALA A 192 -15.71 -2.37 25.28
CA ALA A 192 -15.90 -1.66 26.56
C ALA A 192 -17.38 -1.39 26.93
N LYS A 193 -18.34 -2.04 26.26
CA LYS A 193 -19.76 -1.99 26.66
C LYS A 193 -20.29 -3.30 27.25
N SER A 194 -19.41 -4.25 27.55
CA SER A 194 -19.75 -5.50 28.23
C SER A 194 -18.78 -5.78 29.38
N SER A 195 -18.85 -4.98 30.43
CA SER A 195 -18.56 -5.38 31.82
C SER A 195 -19.34 -4.45 32.74
#